data_AF-A0A0V0H234-F1
#
_entry.id   AF-A0A0V0H234-F1
#
_cell.length_a   1.000
_cell.length_b   1.000
_cell.length_c   1.000
_cell.angle_alpha   90.00
_cell.angle_beta   90.00
_cell.angle_gamma   90.00
#
_symmetry.space_group_name_H-M   'P 1'
#
loop_
_entity.id
_entity.type
_entity.pdbx_description
1 polymer ?
#
loop_
_entity_poly.entity_id
_entity_poly.type
_entity_poly.pdbx_seq_one_letter_code
_entity_poly.pdbx_strand_id
1 'polypeptide(L)'
;MPPAELRNALVAIRWSTDYLLKTVSQPDRIFVQVGDPVLDHNCWERPEDMDTARTVYTVDAPNPASDVAGETAAALAAASIAFRPSDPGYAETLLRTSTRVFDFADKNRGAYSDNLNIRDGVCPYYCDFDGYQDELLWGAAWLRRATQGDNYLSYIQENR
;
A
#
# COMPACT_ATOMS: atom_id res chain seq x y z
N MET A 1 -10.71 -0.86 23.85
CA MET A 1 -10.52 0.55 23.48
C MET A 1 -11.80 1.30 23.84
N PRO A 2 -11.72 2.48 24.49
CA PRO A 2 -12.92 3.30 24.75
C PRO A 2 -13.68 3.59 23.45
N PRO A 3 -15.02 3.68 23.44
CA PRO A 3 -15.79 3.86 22.20
C PRO A 3 -15.39 5.09 21.39
N ALA A 4 -15.02 6.19 22.06
CA ALA A 4 -14.52 7.40 21.40
C ALA A 4 -13.20 7.14 20.66
N GLU A 5 -12.26 6.45 21.30
CA GLU A 5 -10.98 6.13 20.68
C GLU A 5 -11.12 5.09 19.57
N LEU A 6 -12.08 4.17 19.66
CA LEU A 6 -12.39 3.26 18.54
C LEU A 6 -12.84 4.04 17.31
N ARG A 7 -13.68 5.07 17.50
CA ARG A 7 -14.09 5.95 16.42
C ARG A 7 -12.89 6.72 15.85
N ASN A 8 -12.04 7.31 16.70
CA ASN A 8 -10.84 8.03 16.23
C ASN A 8 -9.90 7.12 15.44
N ALA A 9 -9.69 5.89 15.90
CA ALA A 9 -8.89 4.89 15.19
C ALA A 9 -9.47 4.55 13.81
N LEU A 10 -10.78 4.35 13.72
CA LEU A 10 -11.45 4.11 12.43
C LEU A 10 -11.37 5.33 11.50
N VAL A 11 -11.44 6.55 12.02
CA VAL A 11 -11.24 7.77 11.20
C VAL A 11 -9.82 7.81 10.64
N ALA A 12 -8.81 7.53 11.47
CA ALA A 12 -7.42 7.49 11.04
C ALA A 12 -7.17 6.41 9.98
N ILE A 13 -7.69 5.19 10.19
CA ILE A 13 -7.57 4.10 9.20
C ILE A 13 -8.25 4.49 7.88
N ARG A 14 -9.46 5.07 7.93
CA ARG A 14 -10.19 5.49 6.73
C ARG A 14 -9.41 6.54 5.94
N TRP A 15 -8.80 7.52 6.62
CA TRP A 15 -8.02 8.55 5.95
C TRP A 15 -6.88 7.95 5.12
N SER A 16 -6.14 7.00 5.70
CA SER A 16 -5.08 6.28 5.01
C SER A 16 -5.61 5.42 3.88
N THR A 17 -6.67 4.63 4.10
CA THR A 17 -7.19 3.75 3.05
C THR A 17 -7.89 4.48 1.91
N ASP A 18 -8.48 5.66 2.15
CA ASP A 18 -9.00 6.51 1.08
C ASP A 18 -7.89 7.04 0.17
N TYR A 19 -6.71 7.32 0.74
CA TYR A 19 -5.52 7.64 -0.06
C TYR A 19 -5.01 6.41 -0.82
N LEU A 20 -4.85 5.26 -0.16
CA LEU A 20 -4.38 4.03 -0.80
C LEU A 20 -5.30 3.57 -1.94
N LEU A 21 -6.63 3.71 -1.81
CA LEU A 21 -7.55 3.40 -2.90
C LEU A 21 -7.29 4.26 -4.16
N LYS A 22 -6.83 5.50 -3.98
CA LYS A 22 -6.44 6.38 -5.10
C LYS A 22 -5.10 5.96 -5.69
N THR A 23 -4.14 5.51 -4.87
CA THR A 23 -2.81 5.11 -5.36
C THR A 23 -2.83 3.84 -6.20
N VAL A 24 -3.92 3.07 -6.18
CA VAL A 24 -4.09 1.88 -7.02
C VAL A 24 -5.34 1.98 -7.91
N SER A 25 -5.86 3.18 -8.16
CA SER A 25 -7.11 3.33 -8.90
C SER A 25 -6.99 2.95 -10.38
N GLN A 26 -5.78 2.97 -10.93
CA GLN A 26 -5.48 2.62 -12.32
C GLN A 26 -5.02 1.16 -12.40
N PRO A 27 -5.50 0.37 -13.38
CA PRO A 27 -5.00 -0.99 -13.58
C PRO A 27 -3.51 -0.96 -13.93
N ASP A 28 -2.77 -1.97 -13.48
CA ASP A 28 -1.35 -2.18 -13.78
C ASP A 28 -0.41 -1.00 -13.44
N ARG A 29 -0.86 -0.09 -12.55
CA ARG A 29 -0.10 1.05 -12.07
C ARG A 29 -0.32 1.26 -10.57
N ILE A 30 0.77 1.51 -9.86
CA ILE A 30 0.76 1.95 -8.46
C ILE A 30 1.48 3.29 -8.30
N PHE A 31 0.86 4.22 -7.56
CA PHE A 31 1.45 5.49 -7.19
C PHE A 31 2.15 5.33 -5.84
N VAL A 32 3.48 5.50 -5.82
CA VAL A 32 4.29 5.12 -4.66
C VAL A 32 4.77 6.32 -3.85
N GLN A 33 4.86 7.51 -4.47
CA GLN A 33 5.29 8.72 -3.78
C GLN A 33 4.75 10.00 -4.44
N VAL A 34 4.51 11.02 -3.62
CA VAL A 34 4.14 12.38 -4.06
C VAL A 34 5.00 13.40 -3.31
N GLY A 35 5.85 14.11 -4.05
CA GLY A 35 6.84 15.04 -3.51
C GLY A 35 8.24 14.66 -3.96
N ASP A 36 8.97 15.62 -4.53
CA ASP A 36 10.43 15.49 -4.66
C ASP A 36 11.04 15.67 -3.27
N PRO A 37 11.75 14.68 -2.73
CA PRO A 37 12.18 14.71 -1.34
C PRO A 37 13.26 15.77 -1.07
N VAL A 38 14.08 16.12 -2.07
CA VAL A 38 15.14 17.11 -1.90
C VAL A 38 14.53 18.51 -1.83
N LEU A 39 13.58 18.81 -2.71
CA LEU A 39 12.87 20.09 -2.70
C LEU A 39 11.98 20.23 -1.46
N ASP A 40 11.25 19.17 -1.11
CA ASP A 40 10.37 19.14 0.07
C ASP A 40 11.17 19.36 1.36
N HIS A 41 12.27 18.63 1.57
CA HIS A 41 13.10 18.77 2.77
C HIS A 41 13.88 20.10 2.85
N ASN A 42 14.11 20.77 1.72
CA ASN A 42 14.72 22.11 1.71
C ASN A 42 13.69 23.22 1.99
N CYS A 43 12.40 22.91 2.02
CA CYS A 43 11.32 23.83 2.34
C CYS A 43 11.00 23.77 3.83
N TRP A 44 11.15 24.89 4.54
CA TRP A 44 10.73 25.03 5.93
C TRP A 44 9.55 26.00 6.04
N GLU A 45 8.37 25.51 5.67
CA GLU A 45 7.13 26.29 5.65
C GLU A 45 5.97 25.43 6.14
N ARG A 46 4.80 26.05 6.33
CA ARG A 46 3.59 25.28 6.63
C ARG A 46 3.13 24.56 5.36
N PRO A 47 2.59 23.34 5.43
CA PRO A 47 2.20 22.57 4.24
C PRO A 47 1.14 23.27 3.37
N GLU A 48 0.30 24.14 3.96
CA GLU A 48 -0.66 24.96 3.20
C GLU A 48 -0.03 26.10 2.39
N ASP A 49 1.22 26.46 2.67
CA ASP A 49 1.95 27.56 2.03
C ASP A 49 2.97 27.05 0.98
N MET A 50 3.21 25.74 0.90
CA MET A 50 4.23 25.16 0.04
C MET A 50 4.01 25.45 -1.45
N ASP A 51 5.06 25.92 -2.12
CA ASP A 51 5.13 26.12 -3.58
C ASP A 51 6.11 25.16 -4.29
N THR A 52 6.73 24.24 -3.54
CA THR A 52 7.66 23.24 -4.08
C THR A 52 6.97 22.27 -5.04
N ALA A 53 7.71 21.81 -6.04
CA ALA A 53 7.20 20.84 -6.99
C ALA A 53 6.87 19.50 -6.29
N ARG A 54 5.60 19.08 -6.40
CA ARG A 54 5.11 17.81 -5.83
C ARG A 54 5.06 16.71 -6.88
N THR A 55 6.24 16.28 -7.34
CA THR A 55 6.41 15.22 -8.36
C THR A 55 5.72 13.94 -7.93
N VAL A 56 5.03 13.28 -8.86
CA VAL A 56 4.33 12.01 -8.60
C VAL A 56 5.15 10.87 -9.20
N TYR A 57 5.51 9.90 -8.37
CA TYR A 57 6.26 8.71 -8.76
C TYR A 57 5.33 7.51 -8.87
N THR A 58 5.39 6.81 -10.00
CA THR A 58 4.56 5.66 -10.30
C THR A 58 5.39 4.48 -10.76
N VAL A 59 4.92 3.28 -10.43
CA VAL A 59 5.40 2.03 -11.02
C VAL A 59 4.29 1.45 -11.87
N ASP A 60 4.61 1.22 -13.14
CA ASP A 60 3.76 0.59 -14.13
C ASP A 60 4.25 -0.83 -14.41
N ALA A 61 3.33 -1.79 -14.58
CA ALA A 61 3.70 -3.09 -15.13
C ALA A 61 4.41 -2.92 -16.49
N PRO A 62 5.43 -3.74 -16.80
CA PRO A 62 5.88 -4.91 -16.05
C PRO A 62 6.96 -4.62 -15.01
N ASN A 63 7.20 -3.36 -14.63
CA ASN A 63 8.19 -3.04 -13.60
C ASN A 63 7.71 -3.55 -12.23
N PRO A 64 8.61 -4.13 -11.42
CA PRO A 64 8.23 -4.71 -10.15
C PRO A 64 8.02 -3.67 -9.04
N ALA A 65 7.17 -4.01 -8.07
CA ALA A 65 6.89 -3.23 -6.86
C ALA A 65 6.18 -4.09 -5.79
N SER A 66 6.66 -5.30 -5.58
CA SER A 66 6.03 -6.31 -4.73
C SER A 66 5.95 -5.91 -3.26
N ASP A 67 6.97 -5.23 -2.76
CA ASP A 67 7.05 -4.70 -1.40
C ASP A 67 5.90 -3.70 -1.14
N VAL A 68 5.91 -2.54 -1.80
CA VAL A 68 4.93 -1.49 -1.59
C VAL A 68 3.51 -1.91 -2.00
N ALA A 69 3.36 -2.75 -3.03
CA ALA A 69 2.06 -3.30 -3.40
C ALA A 69 1.58 -4.36 -2.40
N GLY A 70 2.47 -5.22 -1.89
CA GLY A 70 2.19 -6.22 -0.87
C GLY A 70 1.73 -5.59 0.44
N GLU A 71 2.44 -4.56 0.92
CA GLU A 71 2.06 -3.82 2.12
C GLU A 71 0.77 -3.02 1.91
N THR A 72 0.56 -2.42 0.73
CA THR A 72 -0.72 -1.78 0.38
C THR A 72 -1.88 -2.79 0.42
N ALA A 73 -1.68 -3.99 -0.13
CA ALA A 73 -2.66 -5.05 -0.07
C ALA A 73 -2.94 -5.49 1.37
N ALA A 74 -1.91 -5.67 2.19
CA ALA A 74 -2.01 -5.99 3.61
C ALA A 74 -2.83 -4.94 4.37
N ALA A 75 -2.51 -3.65 4.21
CA ALA A 75 -3.21 -2.55 4.86
C ALA A 75 -4.70 -2.50 4.48
N LEU A 76 -5.03 -2.65 3.18
CA LEU A 76 -6.41 -2.68 2.70
C LEU A 76 -7.18 -3.92 3.22
N ALA A 77 -6.55 -5.09 3.25
CA ALA A 77 -7.16 -6.30 3.80
C ALA A 77 -7.43 -6.15 5.31
N ALA A 78 -6.45 -5.67 6.08
CA ALA A 78 -6.60 -5.42 7.52
C ALA A 78 -7.73 -4.41 7.80
N ALA A 79 -7.76 -3.31 7.05
CA ALA A 79 -8.81 -2.29 7.18
C ALA A 79 -10.19 -2.83 6.81
N SER A 80 -10.30 -3.72 5.81
CA SER A 80 -11.57 -4.37 5.47
C SER A 80 -12.19 -5.11 6.66
N ILE A 81 -11.37 -5.73 7.52
CA ILE A 81 -11.82 -6.41 8.73
C ILE A 81 -12.33 -5.38 9.74
N ALA A 82 -11.58 -4.28 9.94
CA ALA A 82 -11.93 -3.23 10.90
C ALA A 82 -13.26 -2.54 10.55
N PHE A 83 -13.53 -2.29 9.26
CA PHE A 83 -14.75 -1.63 8.82
C PHE A 83 -15.95 -2.55 8.64
N ARG A 84 -15.76 -3.87 8.52
CA ARG A 84 -16.85 -4.83 8.25
C ARG A 84 -18.10 -4.65 9.14
N PRO A 85 -17.99 -4.36 10.46
CA PRO A 85 -19.18 -4.16 11.31
C PRO A 85 -19.89 -2.81 11.14
N SER A 86 -19.18 -1.77 10.68
CA SER A 86 -19.67 -0.38 10.69
C SER A 86 -19.96 0.18 9.29
N ASP A 87 -19.23 -0.30 8.28
CA ASP A 87 -19.38 0.08 6.87
C ASP A 87 -19.02 -1.12 5.97
N PRO A 88 -19.95 -2.07 5.79
CA PRO A 88 -19.70 -3.27 5.01
C PRO A 88 -19.45 -2.98 3.51
N GLY A 89 -20.01 -1.89 2.96
CA GLY A 89 -19.80 -1.52 1.57
C GLY A 89 -18.37 -1.01 1.32
N TYR A 90 -17.84 -0.22 2.25
CA TYR A 90 -16.44 0.19 2.22
C TYR A 90 -15.50 -1.00 2.46
N ALA A 91 -15.81 -1.86 3.44
CA ALA A 91 -15.04 -3.07 3.70
C ALA A 91 -14.91 -3.98 2.45
N GLU A 92 -16.00 -4.17 1.69
CA GLU A 92 -15.98 -4.93 0.45
C GLU A 92 -15.11 -4.26 -0.63
N THR A 93 -15.17 -2.92 -0.72
CA THR A 93 -14.34 -2.15 -1.66
C THR A 93 -12.85 -2.28 -1.34
N LEU A 94 -12.50 -2.23 -0.05
CA LEU A 94 -11.13 -2.43 0.43
C LEU A 94 -10.64 -3.84 0.12
N LEU A 95 -11.44 -4.86 0.44
CA LEU A 95 -11.05 -6.26 0.24
C LEU A 95 -10.87 -6.60 -1.25
N ARG A 96 -11.82 -6.22 -2.10
CA ARG A 96 -11.72 -6.41 -3.56
C ARG A 96 -10.47 -5.72 -4.12
N THR A 97 -10.19 -4.50 -3.67
CA THR A 97 -8.99 -3.78 -4.09
C THR A 97 -7.73 -4.47 -3.60
N SER A 98 -7.69 -4.91 -2.34
CA SER A 98 -6.57 -5.64 -1.74
C SER A 98 -6.20 -6.89 -2.55
N THR A 99 -7.18 -7.74 -2.90
CA THR A 99 -6.96 -8.92 -3.75
C THR A 99 -6.30 -8.54 -5.08
N ARG A 100 -6.82 -7.52 -5.78
CA ARG A 100 -6.27 -7.07 -7.06
C ARG A 100 -4.84 -6.52 -6.92
N VAL A 101 -4.55 -5.78 -5.86
CA VAL A 101 -3.22 -5.19 -5.62
C VAL A 101 -2.22 -6.29 -5.27
N PHE A 102 -2.62 -7.29 -4.48
CA PHE A 102 -1.79 -8.45 -4.21
C PHE A 102 -1.47 -9.24 -5.49
N ASP A 103 -2.44 -9.42 -6.38
CA ASP A 103 -2.19 -10.05 -7.68
C ASP A 103 -1.16 -9.27 -8.51
N PHE A 104 -1.16 -7.94 -8.45
CA PHE A 104 -0.14 -7.11 -9.09
C PHE A 104 1.24 -7.33 -8.44
N ALA A 105 1.30 -7.34 -7.11
CA ALA A 105 2.51 -7.55 -6.33
C ALA A 105 3.17 -8.90 -6.65
N ASP A 106 2.37 -9.97 -6.68
CA ASP A 106 2.85 -11.33 -6.93
C ASP A 106 3.26 -11.59 -8.39
N LYS A 107 2.58 -10.95 -9.35
CA LYS A 107 2.91 -11.08 -10.78
C LYS A 107 4.16 -10.30 -11.19
N ASN A 108 4.42 -9.16 -10.57
CA ASN A 108 5.54 -8.27 -10.91
C ASN A 108 6.58 -8.27 -9.77
N ARG A 109 7.28 -9.41 -9.62
CA ARG A 109 8.17 -9.68 -8.48
C ARG A 109 9.44 -8.83 -8.45
N GLY A 110 9.65 -8.08 -7.37
CA GLY A 110 10.85 -7.27 -7.14
C GLY A 110 10.57 -6.03 -6.28
N ALA A 111 11.63 -5.40 -5.80
CA ALA A 111 11.54 -4.19 -4.98
C ALA A 111 11.15 -2.96 -5.82
N TYR A 112 10.28 -2.11 -5.29
CA TYR A 112 9.90 -0.87 -6.00
C TYR A 112 11.10 0.08 -6.15
N SER A 113 11.99 0.13 -5.16
CA SER A 113 13.14 1.03 -5.14
C SER A 113 14.25 0.67 -6.12
N ASP A 114 14.20 -0.52 -6.71
CA ASP A 114 15.11 -0.95 -7.79
C ASP A 114 14.74 -0.34 -9.14
N ASN A 115 13.53 0.21 -9.27
CA ASN A 115 13.10 0.91 -10.48
C ASN A 115 13.86 2.25 -10.62
N LEU A 116 14.80 2.28 -11.57
CA LEU A 116 15.65 3.44 -11.86
C LEU A 116 14.86 4.72 -12.18
N ASN A 117 13.62 4.62 -12.68
CA ASN A 117 12.81 5.79 -13.02
C ASN A 117 12.25 6.51 -11.79
N ILE A 118 12.16 5.83 -10.64
CA ILE A 118 11.64 6.40 -9.40
C ILE A 118 12.67 6.43 -8.27
N ARG A 119 13.81 5.75 -8.45
CA ARG A 119 14.83 5.57 -7.42
C ARG A 119 15.27 6.88 -6.78
N ASP A 120 15.48 7.94 -7.57
CA ASP A 120 15.92 9.25 -7.06
C ASP A 120 14.86 9.94 -6.18
N GLY A 121 13.59 9.57 -6.34
CA GLY A 121 12.50 10.04 -5.49
C GLY A 121 12.39 9.26 -4.19
N VAL A 122 12.60 7.94 -4.21
CA VAL A 122 12.26 7.06 -3.08
C VAL A 122 13.47 6.65 -2.23
N CYS A 123 14.64 6.52 -2.86
CA CYS A 123 15.92 6.25 -2.22
C CYS A 123 16.78 7.54 -2.18
N PRO A 124 17.54 7.79 -1.10
CA PRO A 124 17.91 6.86 -0.03
C PRO A 124 16.95 6.81 1.18
N TYR A 125 15.75 7.39 1.07
CA TYR A 125 14.87 7.59 2.24
C TYR A 125 14.18 6.30 2.71
N TYR A 126 13.53 5.59 1.78
CA TYR A 126 12.83 4.33 2.06
C TYR A 126 13.16 3.28 0.99
N CYS A 127 14.43 2.90 0.91
CA CYS A 127 14.83 1.79 0.05
C CYS A 127 14.33 0.47 0.62
N ASP A 128 14.03 -0.47 -0.26
CA ASP A 128 14.03 -1.87 0.11
C ASP A 128 15.47 -2.34 0.42
N PHE A 129 15.65 -2.92 1.61
CA PHE A 129 16.94 -3.44 2.07
C PHE A 129 16.87 -4.93 2.40
N ASP A 130 15.68 -5.42 2.77
CA ASP A 130 15.46 -6.77 3.29
C ASP A 130 14.81 -7.70 2.24
N GLY A 131 14.29 -7.13 1.15
CA GLY A 131 13.61 -7.84 0.08
C GLY A 131 12.11 -7.58 0.10
N TYR A 132 11.42 -8.11 -0.91
CA TYR A 132 9.95 -8.01 -1.05
C TYR A 132 9.21 -9.28 -0.63
N GLN A 133 9.97 -10.34 -0.29
CA GLN A 133 9.44 -11.68 -0.07
C GLN A 133 8.57 -11.73 1.18
N ASP A 134 8.96 -11.02 2.24
CA ASP A 134 8.17 -10.93 3.46
C ASP A 134 6.89 -10.13 3.26
N GLU A 135 6.86 -9.08 2.44
CA GLU A 135 5.60 -8.38 2.10
C GLU A 135 4.64 -9.27 1.31
N LEU A 136 5.13 -10.16 0.45
CA LEU A 136 4.27 -11.14 -0.23
C LEU A 136 3.64 -12.12 0.76
N LEU A 137 4.40 -12.61 1.74
CA LEU A 137 3.87 -13.48 2.79
C LEU A 137 2.92 -12.72 3.73
N TRP A 138 3.23 -11.47 4.05
CA TRP A 138 2.45 -10.60 4.92
C TRP A 138 1.11 -10.20 4.29
N GLY A 139 1.14 -9.78 3.03
CA GLY A 139 -0.05 -9.49 2.23
C GLY A 139 -0.97 -10.71 2.13
N ALA A 140 -0.39 -11.88 1.83
CA ALA A 140 -1.14 -13.14 1.79
C ALA A 140 -1.74 -13.50 3.16
N ALA A 141 -1.02 -13.29 4.26
CA ALA A 141 -1.51 -13.57 5.62
C ALA A 141 -2.72 -12.69 5.99
N TRP A 142 -2.69 -11.40 5.66
CA TRP A 142 -3.84 -10.52 5.88
C TRP A 142 -5.02 -10.85 4.98
N LEU A 143 -4.78 -11.18 3.72
CA LEU A 143 -5.82 -11.62 2.79
C LEU A 143 -6.45 -12.93 3.24
N ARG A 144 -5.66 -13.91 3.70
CA ARG A 144 -6.15 -15.13 4.35
C ARG A 144 -7.05 -14.80 5.53
N ARG A 145 -6.63 -13.87 6.40
CA ARG A 145 -7.42 -13.46 7.57
C ARG A 145 -8.73 -12.78 7.19
N ALA A 146 -8.73 -11.95 6.13
CA ALA A 146 -9.90 -11.19 5.70
C ALA A 146 -10.92 -12.03 4.90
N THR A 147 -10.43 -12.99 4.10
CA THR A 147 -11.27 -13.82 3.20
C THR A 147 -11.61 -15.18 3.77
N GLN A 148 -10.82 -15.71 4.71
CA GLN A 148 -10.84 -17.12 5.12
C GLN A 148 -10.63 -18.10 3.94
N GLY A 149 -10.05 -17.63 2.81
CA GLY A 149 -9.80 -18.44 1.62
C GLY A 149 -8.54 -19.29 1.74
N ASP A 150 -8.62 -20.59 1.46
CA ASP A 150 -7.50 -21.53 1.63
C ASP A 150 -6.38 -21.31 0.61
N ASN A 151 -6.69 -20.67 -0.53
CA ASN A 151 -5.72 -20.25 -1.54
C ASN A 151 -4.57 -19.41 -0.95
N TYR A 152 -4.86 -18.45 -0.07
CA TYR A 152 -3.82 -17.65 0.56
C TYR A 152 -3.02 -18.42 1.62
N LEU A 153 -3.60 -19.45 2.24
CA LEU A 153 -2.85 -20.34 3.12
C LEU A 153 -1.87 -21.20 2.32
N SER A 154 -2.31 -21.77 1.20
CA SER A 154 -1.45 -22.51 0.28
C SER A 154 -0.32 -21.62 -0.23
N TYR A 155 -0.62 -20.39 -0.65
CA TYR A 155 0.39 -19.43 -1.09
C TYR A 155 1.49 -19.22 -0.03
N ILE A 156 1.12 -18.98 1.23
CA ILE A 156 2.09 -18.80 2.33
C ILE A 156 2.94 -20.05 2.53
N GLN A 157 2.35 -21.25 2.44
CA GLN A 157 3.08 -22.51 2.62
C GLN A 157 4.05 -22.81 1.47
N GLU A 158 3.73 -22.36 0.27
CA GLU A 158 4.50 -22.56 -0.97
C GLU A 158 5.61 -21.52 -1.18
N ASN A 159 5.50 -20.34 -0.58
CA ASN A 159 6.44 -19.22 -0.77
C ASN A 159 7.26 -18.87 0.50
N ARG A 160 7.29 -19.73 1.50
CA ARG A 160 8.08 -19.58 2.75
C ARG A 160 9.56 -19.93 2.59
#